data_AF-A0A0R2XD55-F1
#
_entry.id   AF-A0A0R2XD55-F1
#
_cell.length_a   1.000
_cell.length_b   1.000
_cell.length_c   1.000
_cell.angle_alpha   90.00
_cell.angle_beta   90.00
_cell.angle_gamma   90.00
#
_symmetry.space_group_name_H-M   'P 1'
#
loop_
_entity.id
_entity.type
_entity.pdbx_description
1 polymer ?
#
loop_
_entity_poly.entity_id
_entity_poly.type
_entity_poly.pdbx_seq_one_letter_code
_entity_poly.pdbx_strand_id
1 'polypeptide(L)'
;MENLFDVDRVSPYDDYIETPGDLNSYGPSKLARKLKTIATVLKSVGEGKGPDVVILNELELDHTAESTVTDISEFLKKYSETTYEKMLSSELNDELRGLPAEIWLLKALEDEGLKGYTIVVGETPAAGDKHQDAITNGLLTRFPIVSKKTWETASARGILETKLQVGDATFTVMGNHWKSGAGNPVMENKRLGNAKTVRDRLDQILQEDPKSDVILGGDFNTQYNQGQRYSYMTKTAIQDVLGSQGDATMFQGEGKPDLYNLWFDVSPEQRFSDEYNGEWGTLIQMLVTRGLADGKGVDYVPGSFRQLRVPGVNSRDPLGLPWRWTNYGPGWGASDHFPVLATFRVGGEASSSGEALPKTSLPQKEAVKVGFDQIDRSKLRSASVLKDASSEELAKAMGEYFMVEGTLSKIRPLEIDVDGKPYSLHSYDKNLKDAIRVMAKGSQVKFVGELGLYKGKLQFVIRDPSWIK
;
A
#
# COMPACT_ATOMS: atom_id res chain seq x y z
N MET A 1 -1.38 -1.03 2.76
CA MET A 1 -0.86 -2.33 3.23
C MET A 1 -1.25 -3.35 2.18
N GLU A 2 -0.39 -4.33 1.89
CA GLU A 2 -0.68 -5.33 0.83
C GLU A 2 -1.43 -6.51 1.47
N ASN A 3 -2.72 -6.64 1.16
CA ASN A 3 -3.59 -7.78 1.50
C ASN A 3 -3.50 -8.28 2.97
N LEU A 4 -4.25 -7.72 3.94
CA LEU A 4 -4.44 -8.41 5.23
C LEU A 4 -5.48 -9.49 5.02
N PHE A 5 -5.08 -10.72 5.26
CA PHE A 5 -5.99 -11.86 5.30
C PHE A 5 -5.93 -12.46 6.69
N ASP A 6 -7.04 -13.04 7.13
CA ASP A 6 -7.11 -13.84 8.34
C ASP A 6 -6.56 -15.26 8.09
N VAL A 7 -6.87 -16.19 8.98
CA VAL A 7 -6.31 -17.55 8.99
C VAL A 7 -7.40 -18.60 9.17
N ASP A 8 -8.62 -18.30 8.69
CA ASP A 8 -9.78 -19.19 8.71
C ASP A 8 -9.70 -20.34 7.68
N ARG A 9 -8.72 -20.26 6.76
CA ARG A 9 -8.45 -21.17 5.62
C ARG A 9 -9.36 -21.00 4.42
N VAL A 10 -10.11 -19.91 4.35
CA VAL A 10 -11.07 -19.59 3.31
C VAL A 10 -10.68 -18.26 2.68
N SER A 11 -9.91 -18.32 1.60
CA SER A 11 -9.62 -17.14 0.78
C SER A 11 -9.96 -17.43 -0.67
N PRO A 12 -10.52 -16.47 -1.42
CA PRO A 12 -10.63 -16.59 -2.86
C PRO A 12 -9.29 -16.35 -3.56
N TYR A 13 -8.26 -15.83 -2.88
CA TYR A 13 -6.94 -15.66 -3.46
C TYR A 13 -6.03 -16.83 -3.08
N ASP A 14 -5.59 -17.60 -4.07
CA ASP A 14 -4.70 -18.77 -3.87
C ASP A 14 -3.46 -18.46 -3.02
N ASP A 15 -2.88 -17.26 -3.17
CA ASP A 15 -1.69 -16.83 -2.41
C ASP A 15 -1.97 -16.62 -0.90
N TYR A 16 -3.24 -16.51 -0.49
CA TYR A 16 -3.68 -16.23 0.87
C TYR A 16 -4.47 -17.38 1.52
N ILE A 17 -4.54 -18.54 0.86
CA ILE A 17 -5.11 -19.77 1.45
C ILE A 17 -4.04 -20.49 2.29
N GLU A 18 -4.38 -20.86 3.52
CA GLU A 18 -3.56 -21.78 4.34
C GLU A 18 -3.68 -23.20 3.78
N THR A 19 -2.56 -23.80 3.38
CA THR A 19 -2.48 -25.20 2.98
C THR A 19 -1.66 -25.97 4.02
N PRO A 20 -2.27 -26.82 4.86
CA PRO A 20 -1.55 -27.57 5.89
C PRO A 20 -0.37 -28.35 5.33
N GLY A 21 0.81 -28.15 5.92
CA GLY A 21 2.06 -28.78 5.48
C GLY A 21 2.84 -28.02 4.39
N ASP A 22 2.25 -27.01 3.75
CA ASP A 22 2.97 -26.09 2.86
C ASP A 22 3.50 -24.88 3.65
N LEU A 23 4.82 -24.86 3.84
CA LEU A 23 5.52 -23.78 4.54
C LEU A 23 5.42 -22.41 3.83
N ASN A 24 5.06 -22.37 2.55
CA ASN A 24 4.91 -21.13 1.79
C ASN A 24 3.45 -20.66 1.69
N SER A 25 2.48 -21.45 2.16
CA SER A 25 1.08 -21.03 2.20
C SER A 25 0.84 -19.96 3.28
N TYR A 26 -0.21 -19.15 3.15
CA TYR A 26 -0.51 -18.09 4.10
C TYR A 26 -1.12 -18.65 5.39
N GLY A 27 -0.49 -18.42 6.55
CA GLY A 27 -0.92 -19.03 7.81
C GLY A 27 -0.52 -18.20 9.04
N PRO A 28 -0.75 -18.71 10.26
CA PRO A 28 -0.64 -17.94 11.50
C PRO A 28 0.69 -17.20 11.69
N SER A 29 1.82 -17.81 11.36
CA SER A 29 3.14 -17.18 11.48
C SER A 29 3.32 -15.99 10.52
N LYS A 30 2.78 -16.08 9.30
CA LYS A 30 2.81 -15.01 8.30
C LYS A 30 1.88 -13.87 8.68
N LEU A 31 0.68 -14.18 9.17
CA LEU A 31 -0.22 -13.17 9.73
C LEU A 31 0.45 -12.44 10.89
N ALA A 32 1.01 -13.15 11.87
CA ALA A 32 1.73 -12.54 13.00
C ALA A 32 2.86 -11.59 12.52
N ARG A 33 3.63 -11.99 11.52
CA ARG A 33 4.66 -11.14 10.92
C ARG A 33 4.06 -9.91 10.22
N LYS A 34 2.99 -10.05 9.42
CA LYS A 34 2.30 -8.91 8.79
C LYS A 34 1.81 -7.91 9.83
N LEU A 35 1.15 -8.39 10.88
CA LEU A 35 0.65 -7.58 11.99
C LEU A 35 1.79 -6.82 12.68
N LYS A 36 2.89 -7.50 13.00
CA LYS A 36 4.09 -6.87 13.58
C LYS A 36 4.64 -5.77 12.68
N THR A 37 4.74 -6.04 11.37
CA THR A 37 5.23 -5.07 10.39
C THR A 37 4.31 -3.85 10.31
N ILE A 38 2.99 -4.05 10.23
CA ILE A 38 2.00 -2.95 10.21
C ILE A 38 2.13 -2.12 11.48
N ALA A 39 2.12 -2.74 12.66
CA ALA A 39 2.26 -2.04 13.93
C ALA A 39 3.58 -1.26 14.02
N THR A 40 4.70 -1.84 13.54
CA THR A 40 6.01 -1.17 13.51
C THR A 40 5.99 0.08 12.63
N VAL A 41 5.38 0.00 11.45
CA VAL A 41 5.24 1.15 10.54
C VAL A 41 4.38 2.23 11.19
N LEU A 42 3.22 1.88 11.76
CA LEU A 42 2.35 2.86 12.42
C LEU A 42 3.03 3.51 13.62
N LYS A 43 3.76 2.73 14.44
CA LYS A 43 4.49 3.21 15.62
C LYS A 43 5.64 4.17 15.28
N SER A 44 6.09 4.23 14.02
CA SER A 44 7.07 5.23 13.59
C SER A 44 6.53 6.66 13.56
N VAL A 45 5.21 6.84 13.71
CA VAL A 45 4.53 8.15 13.69
C VAL A 45 4.31 8.66 15.13
N GLY A 46 4.50 9.97 15.32
CA GLY A 46 4.14 10.64 16.57
C GLY A 46 4.87 10.11 17.80
N GLU A 47 6.18 9.84 17.69
CA GLU A 47 7.02 9.33 18.79
C GLU A 47 6.51 8.02 19.41
N GLY A 48 5.97 7.12 18.59
CA GLY A 48 5.43 5.84 19.09
C GLY A 48 3.92 5.84 19.33
N LYS A 49 3.26 7.00 19.27
CA LYS A 49 1.80 7.09 19.46
C LYS A 49 1.02 6.50 18.28
N GLY A 50 1.58 6.56 17.07
CA GLY A 50 0.90 6.21 15.83
C GLY A 50 -0.15 7.24 15.38
N PRO A 51 -0.63 7.16 14.12
CA PRO A 51 -1.53 8.16 13.53
C PRO A 51 -2.93 8.16 14.17
N ASP A 52 -3.62 9.30 14.26
CA ASP A 52 -4.97 9.31 14.83
C ASP A 52 -6.03 8.67 13.93
N VAL A 53 -5.80 8.72 12.61
CA VAL A 53 -6.65 8.11 11.58
C VAL A 53 -5.76 7.40 10.55
N VAL A 54 -6.14 6.18 10.15
CA VAL A 54 -5.44 5.40 9.12
C VAL A 54 -6.46 4.83 8.14
N ILE A 55 -6.30 5.14 6.85
CA ILE A 55 -7.04 4.46 5.78
C ILE A 55 -6.28 3.17 5.42
N LEU A 56 -6.98 2.05 5.47
CA LEU A 56 -6.49 0.74 5.07
C LEU A 56 -7.11 0.38 3.73
N ASN A 57 -6.28 -0.11 2.81
CA ASN A 57 -6.74 -0.77 1.59
C ASN A 57 -6.35 -2.25 1.68
N GLU A 58 -7.09 -3.09 0.95
CA GLU A 58 -6.84 -4.54 0.87
C GLU A 58 -7.00 -5.28 2.21
N LEU A 59 -8.00 -4.90 3.00
CA LEU A 59 -8.43 -5.69 4.15
C LEU A 59 -9.38 -6.78 3.66
N GLU A 60 -9.13 -8.05 4.01
CA GLU A 60 -10.04 -9.15 3.69
C GLU A 60 -11.45 -8.88 4.23
N LEU A 61 -12.45 -9.24 3.43
CA LEU A 61 -13.81 -9.36 3.90
C LEU A 61 -14.00 -10.77 4.45
N ASP A 62 -14.43 -10.86 5.71
CA ASP A 62 -14.64 -12.14 6.38
C ASP A 62 -15.56 -13.06 5.57
N HIS A 63 -15.00 -14.20 5.14
CA HIS A 63 -15.70 -15.21 4.35
C HIS A 63 -16.26 -16.35 5.21
N THR A 64 -15.96 -16.36 6.51
CA THR A 64 -16.48 -17.29 7.52
C THR A 64 -17.17 -16.55 8.67
N ALA A 65 -18.04 -15.60 8.31
CA ALA A 65 -18.79 -14.69 9.19
C ALA A 65 -19.68 -15.34 10.30
N GLU A 66 -19.56 -16.65 10.54
CA GLU A 66 -19.94 -17.29 11.80
C GLU A 66 -19.03 -16.88 12.99
N SER A 67 -18.04 -16.00 12.76
CA SER A 67 -17.22 -15.40 13.81
C SER A 67 -18.05 -14.91 15.00
N THR A 68 -17.68 -15.37 16.19
CA THR A 68 -18.47 -15.19 17.41
C THR A 68 -18.13 -13.91 18.19
N VAL A 69 -17.21 -13.06 17.70
CA VAL A 69 -16.80 -11.85 18.41
C VAL A 69 -17.69 -10.67 18.06
N THR A 70 -18.70 -10.44 18.89
CA THR A 70 -19.64 -9.31 18.75
C THR A 70 -19.21 -8.07 19.55
N ASP A 71 -18.39 -8.25 20.59
CA ASP A 71 -17.82 -7.17 21.39
C ASP A 71 -16.28 -7.24 21.39
N ILE A 72 -15.67 -6.33 20.63
CA ILE A 72 -14.22 -6.21 20.50
C ILE A 72 -13.57 -5.84 21.84
N SER A 73 -14.22 -5.01 22.65
CA SER A 73 -13.65 -4.56 23.93
C SER A 73 -13.60 -5.73 24.93
N GLU A 74 -14.65 -6.56 24.96
CA GLU A 74 -14.66 -7.78 25.77
C GLU A 74 -13.59 -8.77 25.28
N PHE A 75 -13.45 -8.95 23.96
CA PHE A 75 -12.42 -9.80 23.38
C PHE A 75 -10.99 -9.36 23.77
N LEU A 76 -10.68 -8.06 23.61
CA LEU A 76 -9.36 -7.52 23.97
C LEU A 76 -9.09 -7.69 25.48
N LYS A 77 -10.12 -7.52 26.33
CA LYS A 77 -10.01 -7.76 27.76
C LYS A 77 -9.75 -9.23 28.08
N LYS A 78 -10.50 -10.14 27.47
CA LYS A 78 -10.36 -11.61 27.63
C LYS A 78 -8.93 -12.07 27.33
N TYR A 79 -8.31 -11.54 26.28
CA TYR A 79 -6.96 -11.91 25.85
C TYR A 79 -5.87 -10.90 26.26
N SER A 80 -6.12 -10.05 27.27
CA SER A 80 -5.17 -9.00 27.68
C SER A 80 -3.84 -9.52 28.21
N GLU A 81 -3.80 -10.74 28.76
CA GLU A 81 -2.58 -11.38 29.27
C GLU A 81 -1.85 -12.26 28.23
N THR A 82 -2.44 -12.47 27.05
CA THR A 82 -1.85 -13.28 25.98
C THR A 82 -1.65 -12.44 24.72
N THR A 83 -0.40 -12.27 24.29
CA THR A 83 -0.06 -11.53 23.07
C THR A 83 -0.55 -12.22 21.81
N TYR A 84 -0.87 -11.47 20.75
CA TYR A 84 -1.26 -12.00 19.43
C TYR A 84 -0.22 -12.97 18.86
N GLU A 85 1.08 -12.72 19.06
CA GLU A 85 2.15 -13.63 18.61
C GLU A 85 2.03 -15.00 19.27
N LYS A 86 1.77 -15.05 20.59
CA LYS A 86 1.53 -16.30 21.34
C LYS A 86 0.25 -17.01 20.90
N MET A 87 -0.80 -16.24 20.61
CA MET A 87 -2.06 -16.78 20.09
C MET A 87 -1.82 -17.45 18.73
N LEU A 88 -1.12 -16.77 17.83
CA LEU A 88 -0.81 -17.25 16.46
C LEU A 88 0.35 -18.25 16.39
N SER A 89 1.13 -18.45 17.46
CA SER A 89 2.16 -19.49 17.53
C SER A 89 1.63 -20.83 18.04
N SER A 90 0.40 -20.86 18.56
CA SER A 90 -0.24 -22.05 19.11
C SER A 90 -1.21 -22.66 18.09
N GLU A 91 -1.64 -23.90 18.32
CA GLU A 91 -2.76 -24.45 17.55
C GLU A 91 -4.01 -23.61 17.81
N LEU A 92 -4.57 -23.00 16.76
CA LEU A 92 -5.75 -22.15 16.85
C LEU A 92 -6.99 -23.02 17.05
N ASN A 93 -7.73 -22.75 18.12
CA ASN A 93 -9.09 -23.27 18.30
C ASN A 93 -10.06 -22.57 17.32
N ASP A 94 -11.30 -23.07 17.26
CA ASP A 94 -12.31 -22.55 16.32
C ASP A 94 -12.62 -21.06 16.53
N GLU A 95 -12.66 -20.60 17.79
CA GLU A 95 -12.88 -19.19 18.13
C GLU A 95 -11.81 -18.29 17.51
N LEU A 96 -10.53 -18.62 17.69
CA LEU A 96 -9.41 -17.82 17.18
C LEU A 96 -9.27 -17.95 15.66
N ARG A 97 -9.57 -19.14 15.12
CA ARG A 97 -9.48 -19.39 13.68
C ARG A 97 -10.50 -18.58 12.90
N GLY A 98 -11.71 -18.42 13.42
CA GLY A 98 -12.76 -17.61 12.82
C GLY A 98 -12.68 -16.12 13.13
N LEU A 99 -11.56 -15.61 13.67
CA LEU A 99 -11.42 -14.16 13.86
C LEU A 99 -11.07 -13.48 12.53
N PRO A 100 -11.82 -12.44 12.13
CA PRO A 100 -11.51 -11.74 10.90
C PRO A 100 -10.26 -10.87 11.06
N ALA A 101 -9.68 -10.47 9.93
CA ALA A 101 -8.38 -9.83 9.87
C ALA A 101 -8.29 -8.53 10.69
N GLU A 102 -9.38 -7.77 10.76
CA GLU A 102 -9.48 -6.53 11.55
C GLU A 102 -9.38 -6.75 13.07
N ILE A 103 -9.86 -7.88 13.58
CA ILE A 103 -9.79 -8.20 15.01
C ILE A 103 -8.37 -8.60 15.38
N TRP A 104 -7.72 -9.40 14.52
CA TRP A 104 -6.30 -9.68 14.65
C TRP A 104 -5.45 -8.41 14.60
N LEU A 105 -5.78 -7.47 13.72
CA LEU A 105 -5.13 -6.18 13.64
C LEU A 105 -5.28 -5.38 14.93
N LEU A 106 -6.51 -5.20 15.42
CA LEU A 106 -6.73 -4.47 16.67
C LEU A 106 -6.01 -5.12 17.85
N LYS A 107 -6.02 -6.45 17.96
CA LYS A 107 -5.28 -7.16 19.01
C LYS A 107 -3.78 -6.89 18.94
N ALA A 108 -3.20 -6.95 17.74
CA ALA A 108 -1.78 -6.67 17.56
C ALA A 108 -1.43 -5.21 17.88
N LEU A 109 -2.27 -4.24 17.47
CA LEU A 109 -2.05 -2.84 17.82
C LEU A 109 -2.10 -2.61 19.34
N GLU A 110 -3.08 -3.19 20.03
CA GLU A 110 -3.20 -3.10 21.50
C GLU A 110 -1.95 -3.65 22.21
N ASP A 111 -1.46 -4.83 21.79
CA ASP A 111 -0.27 -5.48 22.35
C ASP A 111 1.02 -4.71 22.07
N GLU A 112 1.11 -4.08 20.90
CA GLU A 112 2.27 -3.26 20.51
C GLU A 112 2.24 -1.85 21.13
N GLY A 113 1.23 -1.55 21.95
CA GLY A 113 1.06 -0.28 22.66
C GLY A 113 0.38 0.82 21.85
N LEU A 114 -0.12 0.50 20.66
CA LEU A 114 -0.92 1.38 19.80
C LEU A 114 -2.41 1.27 20.18
N LYS A 115 -2.73 1.76 21.38
CA LYS A 115 -4.04 1.57 22.02
C LYS A 115 -5.11 2.55 21.53
N GLY A 116 -6.36 2.19 21.80
CA GLY A 116 -7.52 3.08 21.66
C GLY A 116 -8.03 3.25 20.23
N TYR A 117 -7.61 2.40 19.29
CA TYR A 117 -8.19 2.37 17.96
C TYR A 117 -9.52 1.63 17.95
N THR A 118 -10.47 2.20 17.21
CA THR A 118 -11.61 1.50 16.64
C THR A 118 -11.35 1.27 15.15
N ILE A 119 -11.81 0.14 14.62
CA ILE A 119 -11.76 -0.13 13.18
C ILE A 119 -13.16 -0.04 12.57
N VAL A 120 -13.25 0.58 11.40
CA VAL A 120 -14.42 0.58 10.53
C VAL A 120 -14.06 -0.18 9.27
N VAL A 121 -14.90 -1.14 8.88
CA VAL A 121 -14.71 -1.96 7.68
C VAL A 121 -15.81 -1.62 6.68
N GLY A 122 -15.44 -1.46 5.41
CA GLY A 122 -16.38 -1.21 4.32
C GLY A 122 -17.23 -2.44 4.02
N GLU A 123 -18.48 -2.20 3.65
CA GLU A 123 -19.49 -3.25 3.41
C GLU A 123 -19.41 -3.80 1.99
N THR A 124 -19.78 -5.07 1.83
CA THR A 124 -19.87 -5.74 0.53
C THR A 124 -21.19 -5.39 -0.17
N PRO A 125 -21.19 -5.09 -1.48
CA PRO A 125 -22.42 -4.98 -2.26
C PRO A 125 -23.26 -6.27 -2.16
N ALA A 126 -24.59 -6.16 -2.05
CA ALA A 126 -25.48 -7.33 -1.96
C ALA A 126 -25.45 -8.23 -3.21
N ALA A 127 -24.94 -7.72 -4.34
CA ALA A 127 -24.79 -8.41 -5.62
C ALA A 127 -23.32 -8.72 -5.97
N GLY A 128 -22.41 -8.66 -5.00
CA GLY A 128 -20.97 -8.74 -5.21
C GLY A 128 -20.47 -10.05 -5.83
N ASP A 129 -19.41 -9.92 -6.65
CA ASP A 129 -18.65 -11.06 -7.18
C ASP A 129 -17.67 -11.51 -6.09
N LYS A 130 -17.82 -12.76 -5.63
CA LYS A 130 -17.05 -13.36 -4.53
C LYS A 130 -15.52 -13.20 -4.66
N HIS A 131 -15.01 -13.01 -5.88
CA HIS A 131 -13.57 -12.85 -6.12
C HIS A 131 -13.13 -11.37 -6.21
N GLN A 132 -13.99 -10.49 -6.73
CA GLN A 132 -13.68 -9.06 -6.86
C GLN A 132 -13.93 -8.31 -5.55
N ASP A 133 -14.81 -8.82 -4.70
CA ASP A 133 -15.23 -8.19 -3.46
C ASP A 133 -14.74 -8.96 -2.23
N ALA A 134 -13.56 -9.58 -2.35
CA ALA A 134 -12.92 -10.32 -1.27
C ALA A 134 -12.04 -9.44 -0.36
N ILE A 135 -11.80 -8.19 -0.80
CA ILE A 135 -11.08 -7.19 -0.01
C ILE A 135 -11.84 -5.87 -0.07
N THR A 136 -11.72 -5.09 0.99
CA THR A 136 -12.41 -3.82 1.17
C THR A 136 -11.47 -2.73 1.71
N ASN A 137 -12.03 -1.55 1.90
CA ASN A 137 -11.38 -0.45 2.61
C ASN A 137 -11.67 -0.55 4.11
N GLY A 138 -10.69 -0.22 4.93
CA GLY A 138 -10.83 -0.08 6.37
C GLY A 138 -10.41 1.30 6.84
N LEU A 139 -10.84 1.69 8.04
CA LEU A 139 -10.41 2.91 8.70
C LEU A 139 -10.12 2.61 10.18
N LEU A 140 -8.88 2.80 10.62
CA LEU A 140 -8.55 2.86 12.04
C LEU A 140 -8.69 4.30 12.51
N THR A 141 -9.32 4.53 13.66
CA THR A 141 -9.46 5.87 14.24
C THR A 141 -9.47 5.83 15.76
N ARG A 142 -8.92 6.86 16.40
CA ARG A 142 -9.11 7.13 17.84
C ARG A 142 -10.23 8.12 18.12
N PHE A 143 -10.76 8.74 17.07
CA PHE A 143 -11.83 9.70 17.18
C PHE A 143 -13.20 9.02 17.21
N PRO A 144 -14.18 9.56 17.96
CA PRO A 144 -15.56 9.15 17.86
C PRO A 144 -16.05 9.12 16.41
N ILE A 145 -16.75 8.05 16.06
CA ILE A 145 -17.38 7.87 14.75
C ILE A 145 -18.81 8.39 14.84
N VAL A 146 -19.12 9.42 14.06
CA VAL A 146 -20.46 10.02 13.98
C VAL A 146 -21.34 9.20 13.04
N SER A 147 -20.79 8.81 11.89
CA SER A 147 -21.48 7.96 10.93
C SER A 147 -20.48 7.25 10.01
N LYS A 148 -20.93 6.16 9.40
CA LYS A 148 -20.20 5.44 8.35
C LYS A 148 -21.16 5.05 7.23
N LYS A 149 -20.65 4.96 6.00
CA LYS A 149 -21.38 4.45 4.85
C LYS A 149 -20.41 3.93 3.79
N THR A 150 -20.75 2.80 3.17
CA THR A 150 -20.03 2.32 1.98
C THR A 150 -20.81 2.66 0.73
N TRP A 151 -20.15 3.29 -0.25
CA TRP A 151 -20.73 3.59 -1.54
C TRP A 151 -20.24 2.61 -2.58
N GLU A 152 -21.17 1.87 -3.17
CA GLU A 152 -20.85 0.91 -4.21
C GLU A 152 -20.22 1.60 -5.43
N THR A 153 -19.28 0.90 -6.06
CA THR A 153 -18.65 1.36 -7.28
C THR A 153 -18.51 0.23 -8.27
N ALA A 154 -18.64 0.54 -9.56
CA ALA A 154 -18.60 -0.49 -10.59
C ALA A 154 -17.19 -1.09 -10.70
N SER A 155 -17.10 -2.42 -10.58
CA SER A 155 -15.86 -3.21 -10.79
C SER A 155 -14.65 -2.79 -9.94
N ALA A 156 -14.87 -2.15 -8.80
CA ALA A 156 -13.84 -1.82 -7.81
C ALA A 156 -14.43 -1.83 -6.40
N ARG A 157 -13.60 -1.60 -5.39
CA ARG A 157 -14.02 -1.70 -3.98
C ARG A 157 -14.88 -0.50 -3.60
N GLY A 158 -15.87 -0.73 -2.74
CA GLY A 158 -16.74 0.33 -2.26
C GLY A 158 -15.96 1.46 -1.58
N ILE A 159 -16.44 2.69 -1.72
CA ILE A 159 -15.84 3.86 -1.08
C ILE A 159 -16.32 3.93 0.36
N LEU A 160 -15.41 3.84 1.33
CA LEU A 160 -15.75 3.92 2.75
C LEU A 160 -15.77 5.39 3.19
N GLU A 161 -16.96 5.97 3.34
CA GLU A 161 -17.17 7.29 3.93
C GLU A 161 -17.34 7.14 5.45
N THR A 162 -16.51 7.83 6.23
CA THR A 162 -16.63 7.89 7.70
C THR A 162 -16.59 9.33 8.16
N LYS A 163 -17.60 9.76 8.91
CA LYS A 163 -17.62 11.06 9.58
C LYS A 163 -17.07 10.90 10.99
N LEU A 164 -16.04 11.66 11.31
CA LEU A 164 -15.34 11.63 12.59
C LEU A 164 -15.55 12.95 13.34
N GLN A 165 -15.39 12.91 14.66
CA GLN A 165 -15.46 14.09 15.52
C GLN A 165 -14.17 14.27 16.32
N VAL A 166 -13.62 15.48 16.33
CA VAL A 166 -12.48 15.86 17.18
C VAL A 166 -12.81 17.18 17.90
N GLY A 167 -12.92 17.12 19.23
CA GLY A 167 -13.51 18.22 19.99
C GLY A 167 -14.92 18.55 19.48
N ASP A 168 -15.15 19.82 19.13
CA ASP A 168 -16.42 20.29 18.55
C ASP A 168 -16.44 20.23 17.01
N ALA A 169 -15.32 19.91 16.37
CA ALA A 169 -15.20 19.83 14.92
C ALA A 169 -15.60 18.45 14.39
N THR A 170 -16.17 18.41 13.19
CA THR A 170 -16.41 17.15 12.45
C THR A 170 -15.80 17.22 11.07
N PHE A 171 -15.22 16.11 10.62
CA PHE A 171 -14.65 15.99 9.29
C PHE A 171 -14.96 14.61 8.70
N THR A 172 -14.95 14.51 7.38
CA THR A 172 -15.26 13.30 6.65
C THR A 172 -14.00 12.72 6.02
N VAL A 173 -13.79 11.41 6.18
CA VAL A 173 -12.75 10.66 5.50
C VAL A 173 -13.38 9.69 4.51
N MET A 174 -12.91 9.72 3.26
CA MET A 174 -13.33 8.79 2.21
C MET A 174 -12.16 7.88 1.82
N GLY A 175 -12.23 6.61 2.22
CA GLY A 175 -11.28 5.57 1.85
C GLY A 175 -11.55 5.02 0.46
N ASN A 176 -10.53 5.06 -0.41
CA ASN A 176 -10.61 4.70 -1.82
C ASN A 176 -9.66 3.53 -2.15
N HIS A 177 -10.15 2.55 -2.91
CA HIS A 177 -9.33 1.54 -3.59
C HIS A 177 -9.91 1.26 -4.99
N TRP A 178 -9.38 1.95 -6.00
CA TRP A 178 -9.92 1.95 -7.37
C TRP A 178 -9.35 0.82 -8.22
N LYS A 179 -9.90 0.62 -9.43
CA LYS A 179 -9.46 -0.45 -10.33
C LYS A 179 -8.00 -0.28 -10.78
N SER A 180 -7.20 -1.32 -10.59
CA SER A 180 -5.78 -1.38 -10.97
C SER A 180 -5.50 -1.26 -12.48
N GLY A 181 -4.24 -0.97 -12.82
CA GLY A 181 -3.76 -0.79 -14.20
C GLY A 181 -3.66 0.68 -14.62
N ALA A 182 -2.93 1.48 -13.84
CA ALA A 182 -2.59 2.86 -14.20
C ALA A 182 -1.92 2.90 -15.58
N GLY A 183 -2.25 3.91 -16.39
CA GLY A 183 -1.72 4.04 -17.75
C GLY A 183 -2.42 3.16 -18.81
N ASN A 184 -3.32 2.26 -18.42
CA ASN A 184 -4.13 1.51 -19.39
C ASN A 184 -5.48 2.22 -19.67
N PRO A 185 -5.81 2.62 -20.91
CA PRO A 185 -7.07 3.31 -21.22
C PRO A 185 -8.34 2.50 -20.91
N VAL A 186 -8.31 1.18 -21.05
CA VAL A 186 -9.46 0.31 -20.74
C VAL A 186 -9.73 0.31 -19.24
N MET A 187 -8.67 0.26 -18.42
CA MET A 187 -8.82 0.36 -16.97
C MET A 187 -9.15 1.78 -16.52
N GLU A 188 -8.65 2.79 -17.23
CA GLU A 188 -9.01 4.19 -16.97
C GLU A 188 -10.51 4.42 -17.10
N ASN A 189 -11.16 3.85 -18.12
CA ASN A 189 -12.62 3.94 -18.27
C ASN A 189 -13.38 3.37 -17.07
N LYS A 190 -12.85 2.32 -16.40
CA LYS A 190 -13.43 1.82 -15.14
C LYS A 190 -13.21 2.81 -14.00
N ARG A 191 -12.01 3.38 -13.89
CA ARG A 191 -11.69 4.41 -12.90
C ARG A 191 -12.51 5.69 -13.08
N LEU A 192 -12.91 6.06 -14.30
CA LEU A 192 -13.85 7.18 -14.52
C LEU A 192 -15.17 6.96 -13.77
N GLY A 193 -15.66 5.71 -13.73
CA GLY A 193 -16.83 5.32 -12.94
C GLY A 193 -16.57 5.41 -11.43
N ASN A 194 -15.41 4.94 -10.97
CA ASN A 194 -15.02 5.06 -9.57
C ASN A 194 -14.94 6.52 -9.10
N ALA A 195 -14.26 7.37 -9.89
CA ALA A 195 -14.17 8.80 -9.64
C ALA A 195 -15.55 9.48 -9.66
N LYS A 196 -16.47 9.05 -10.53
CA LYS A 196 -17.83 9.60 -10.58
C LYS A 196 -18.59 9.35 -9.26
N THR A 197 -18.53 8.13 -8.72
CA THR A 197 -19.15 7.83 -7.41
C THR A 197 -18.64 8.79 -6.32
N VAL A 198 -17.32 8.97 -6.25
CA VAL A 198 -16.69 9.87 -5.27
C VAL A 198 -17.09 11.32 -5.51
N ARG A 199 -17.04 11.78 -6.76
CA ARG A 199 -17.36 13.16 -7.14
C ARG A 199 -18.82 13.52 -6.87
N ASP A 200 -19.76 12.64 -7.23
CA ASP A 200 -21.19 12.84 -6.98
C ASP A 200 -21.44 12.97 -5.48
N ARG A 201 -20.80 12.12 -4.66
CA ARG A 201 -20.95 12.21 -3.20
C ARG A 201 -20.29 13.46 -2.62
N LEU A 202 -19.10 13.82 -3.08
CA LEU A 202 -18.43 15.04 -2.66
C LEU A 202 -19.23 16.30 -3.04
N ASP A 203 -19.83 16.33 -4.23
CA ASP A 203 -20.71 17.42 -4.67
C ASP A 203 -21.94 17.55 -3.75
N GLN A 204 -22.53 16.45 -3.27
CA GLN A 204 -23.63 16.50 -2.28
C GLN A 204 -23.17 17.12 -0.96
N ILE A 205 -22.02 16.66 -0.42
CA ILE A 205 -21.46 17.19 0.83
C ILE A 205 -21.19 18.70 0.70
N LEU A 206 -20.57 19.12 -0.41
CA LEU A 206 -20.21 20.53 -0.64
C LEU A 206 -21.41 21.40 -1.04
N GLN A 207 -22.51 20.80 -1.49
CA GLN A 207 -23.79 21.51 -1.69
C GLN A 207 -24.46 21.82 -0.35
N GLU A 208 -24.36 20.91 0.63
CA GLU A 208 -24.86 21.14 1.99
C GLU A 208 -24.02 22.20 2.72
N ASP A 209 -22.69 22.09 2.64
CA ASP A 209 -21.75 23.09 3.15
C ASP A 209 -20.49 23.16 2.25
N PRO A 210 -20.30 24.26 1.49
CA PRO A 210 -19.13 24.47 0.63
C PRO A 210 -17.78 24.52 1.37
N LYS A 211 -17.79 24.62 2.70
CA LYS A 211 -16.61 24.62 3.58
C LYS A 211 -16.46 23.32 4.36
N SER A 212 -17.18 22.25 3.99
CA SER A 212 -17.01 20.93 4.62
C SER A 212 -15.56 20.43 4.58
N ASP A 213 -15.09 19.93 5.73
CA ASP A 213 -13.79 19.29 5.89
C ASP A 213 -13.83 17.84 5.39
N VAL A 214 -13.26 17.59 4.21
CA VAL A 214 -13.26 16.25 3.60
C VAL A 214 -11.87 15.86 3.13
N ILE A 215 -11.41 14.70 3.61
CA ILE A 215 -10.16 14.06 3.20
C ILE A 215 -10.51 12.84 2.34
N LEU A 216 -9.98 12.79 1.13
CA LEU A 216 -10.07 11.63 0.25
C LEU A 216 -8.70 10.95 0.23
N GLY A 217 -8.62 9.66 0.53
CA GLY A 217 -7.33 8.97 0.57
C GLY A 217 -7.40 7.48 0.27
N GLY A 218 -6.23 6.90 -0.03
CA GLY A 218 -6.07 5.48 -0.33
C GLY A 218 -5.41 5.24 -1.67
N ASP A 219 -5.57 4.05 -2.21
CA ASP A 219 -5.08 3.64 -3.53
C ASP A 219 -6.05 4.02 -4.65
N PHE A 220 -5.74 5.09 -5.36
CA PHE A 220 -6.53 5.53 -6.52
C PHE A 220 -6.16 4.77 -7.80
N ASN A 221 -5.12 3.92 -7.77
CA ASN A 221 -4.65 3.13 -8.90
C ASN A 221 -4.45 3.98 -10.19
N THR A 222 -4.07 5.23 -10.00
CA THR A 222 -3.84 6.26 -11.02
C THR A 222 -2.79 7.23 -10.51
N GLN A 223 -2.14 7.96 -11.40
CA GLN A 223 -1.09 8.93 -11.05
C GLN A 223 -1.71 10.29 -10.72
N TYR A 224 -1.10 11.09 -9.85
CA TYR A 224 -1.61 12.43 -9.51
C TYR A 224 -1.71 13.36 -10.73
N ASN A 225 -0.90 13.09 -11.75
CA ASN A 225 -0.74 13.79 -13.03
C ASN A 225 -1.08 12.89 -14.24
N GLN A 226 -2.03 11.96 -14.07
CA GLN A 226 -2.36 10.90 -15.05
C GLN A 226 -2.47 11.41 -16.49
N GLY A 227 -3.16 12.54 -16.73
CA GLY A 227 -3.38 13.10 -18.06
C GLY A 227 -2.11 13.69 -18.69
N GLN A 228 -1.19 14.23 -17.87
CA GLN A 228 0.10 14.70 -18.38
C GLN A 228 1.05 13.53 -18.67
N ARG A 229 1.12 12.54 -17.77
CA ARG A 229 1.99 11.36 -17.95
C ARG A 229 1.57 10.49 -19.13
N TYR A 230 0.26 10.37 -19.37
CA TYR A 230 -0.31 9.57 -20.45
C TYR A 230 -1.17 10.43 -21.39
N SER A 231 -0.51 11.26 -22.20
CA SER A 231 -1.18 12.26 -23.05
C SER A 231 -2.17 11.72 -24.10
N TYR A 232 -2.23 10.40 -24.30
CA TYR A 232 -3.24 9.74 -25.13
C TYR A 232 -4.57 9.53 -24.38
N MET A 233 -4.62 9.77 -23.06
CA MET A 233 -5.85 9.80 -22.27
C MET A 233 -6.45 11.20 -22.34
N THR A 234 -7.53 11.36 -23.11
CA THR A 234 -8.22 12.65 -23.29
C THR A 234 -9.10 13.04 -22.11
N LYS A 235 -9.40 12.08 -21.22
CA LYS A 235 -10.15 12.27 -19.99
C LYS A 235 -9.65 11.28 -18.94
N THR A 236 -9.46 11.75 -17.72
CA THR A 236 -8.90 11.00 -16.60
C THR A 236 -9.76 11.07 -15.36
N ALA A 237 -9.70 10.03 -14.56
CA ALA A 237 -10.50 9.87 -13.35
C ALA A 237 -10.13 10.90 -12.29
N ILE A 238 -8.81 11.08 -12.06
CA ILE A 238 -8.31 11.91 -10.99
C ILE A 238 -8.42 13.41 -11.32
N GLN A 239 -8.02 13.85 -12.51
CA GLN A 239 -8.01 15.28 -12.84
C GLN A 239 -9.36 15.75 -13.39
N ASP A 240 -9.92 15.05 -14.39
CA ASP A 240 -11.08 15.56 -15.13
C ASP A 240 -12.44 15.21 -14.49
N VAL A 241 -12.55 14.05 -13.84
CA VAL A 241 -13.80 13.65 -13.16
C VAL A 241 -13.81 14.13 -11.72
N LEU A 242 -12.78 13.81 -10.94
CA LEU A 242 -12.74 14.19 -9.53
C LEU A 242 -12.46 15.70 -9.33
N GLY A 243 -11.77 16.34 -10.28
CA GLY A 243 -11.40 17.75 -10.20
C GLY A 243 -10.13 18.01 -9.38
N SER A 244 -9.29 16.99 -9.19
CA SER A 244 -8.01 17.08 -8.48
C SER A 244 -7.03 18.02 -9.18
N GLN A 245 -6.41 18.91 -8.43
CA GLN A 245 -5.44 19.86 -8.98
C GLN A 245 -4.38 20.30 -7.94
N GLY A 246 -3.43 21.14 -8.38
CA GLY A 246 -2.20 21.50 -7.66
C GLY A 246 -1.93 22.99 -7.45
N ASP A 247 -2.92 23.83 -7.72
CA ASP A 247 -2.95 25.26 -7.44
C ASP A 247 -3.63 25.51 -6.08
N ALA A 248 -2.84 26.01 -5.13
CA ALA A 248 -3.28 26.35 -3.79
C ALA A 248 -4.20 27.58 -3.74
N THR A 249 -4.35 28.37 -4.81
CA THR A 249 -5.30 29.50 -4.84
C THR A 249 -6.75 29.04 -4.62
N MET A 250 -7.06 27.76 -4.89
CA MET A 250 -8.37 27.17 -4.67
C MET A 250 -8.88 27.26 -3.21
N PHE A 251 -7.96 27.35 -2.22
CA PHE A 251 -8.29 27.45 -0.80
C PHE A 251 -8.96 28.81 -0.50
N GLN A 252 -8.67 29.83 -1.30
CA GLN A 252 -9.21 31.18 -1.18
C GLN A 252 -10.44 31.41 -2.08
N GLY A 253 -10.65 30.55 -3.08
CA GLY A 253 -11.72 30.68 -4.07
C GLY A 253 -13.06 30.07 -3.63
N GLU A 254 -14.06 30.27 -4.49
CA GLU A 254 -15.38 29.66 -4.41
C GLU A 254 -15.64 28.78 -5.65
N GLY A 255 -16.59 27.84 -5.57
CA GLY A 255 -16.91 26.96 -6.68
C GLY A 255 -15.81 25.93 -6.99
N LYS A 256 -15.70 25.49 -8.24
CA LYS A 256 -14.64 24.56 -8.69
C LYS A 256 -13.44 25.34 -9.25
N PRO A 257 -12.19 24.84 -9.14
CA PRO A 257 -11.80 23.60 -8.46
C PRO A 257 -11.92 23.70 -6.93
N ASP A 258 -12.28 22.59 -6.29
CA ASP A 258 -12.58 22.49 -4.86
C ASP A 258 -11.78 21.39 -4.13
N LEU A 259 -10.84 20.76 -4.85
CA LEU A 259 -10.05 19.64 -4.36
C LEU A 259 -8.56 19.84 -4.68
N TYR A 260 -7.73 19.83 -3.64
CA TYR A 260 -6.28 19.95 -3.76
C TYR A 260 -5.62 18.61 -3.46
N ASN A 261 -4.68 18.20 -4.30
CA ASN A 261 -3.96 16.94 -4.13
C ASN A 261 -2.60 17.19 -3.46
N LEU A 262 -2.39 16.54 -2.32
CA LEU A 262 -1.24 16.82 -1.46
C LEU A 262 0.10 16.44 -2.10
N TRP A 263 0.11 15.64 -3.17
CA TRP A 263 1.33 15.43 -3.97
C TRP A 263 1.92 16.73 -4.52
N PHE A 264 1.10 17.75 -4.78
CA PHE A 264 1.58 19.05 -5.28
C PHE A 264 2.32 19.88 -4.22
N ASP A 265 2.20 19.51 -2.94
CA ASP A 265 2.93 20.12 -1.82
C ASP A 265 4.36 19.56 -1.68
N VAL A 266 4.62 18.43 -2.33
CA VAL A 266 5.91 17.74 -2.40
C VAL A 266 6.63 18.10 -3.69
N SER A 267 7.96 18.27 -3.63
CA SER A 267 8.74 18.55 -4.85
C SER A 267 8.66 17.37 -5.84
N PRO A 268 8.63 17.63 -7.16
CA PRO A 268 8.36 16.60 -8.16
C PRO A 268 9.21 15.33 -8.05
N GLU A 269 10.50 15.47 -7.77
CA GLU A 269 11.46 14.38 -7.62
C GLU A 269 11.25 13.53 -6.36
N GLN A 270 10.44 14.01 -5.41
CA GLN A 270 10.04 13.30 -4.19
C GLN A 270 8.61 12.77 -4.26
N ARG A 271 7.91 12.84 -5.41
CA ARG A 271 6.55 12.32 -5.57
C ARG A 271 6.55 10.85 -5.93
N PHE A 272 6.48 9.99 -4.92
CA PHE A 272 6.43 8.54 -5.13
C PHE A 272 5.76 7.79 -3.98
N SER A 273 5.10 6.67 -4.27
CA SER A 273 4.60 5.70 -3.29
C SER A 273 4.92 4.27 -3.70
N ASP A 274 5.18 4.01 -4.97
CA ASP A 274 5.27 2.67 -5.55
C ASP A 274 6.23 2.64 -6.75
N GLU A 275 6.69 1.44 -7.10
CA GLU A 275 7.54 1.20 -8.27
C GLU A 275 6.82 0.35 -9.29
N TYR A 276 6.88 0.77 -10.56
CA TYR A 276 6.45 -0.05 -11.68
C TYR A 276 7.36 0.18 -12.89
N ASN A 277 7.97 -0.89 -13.37
CA ASN A 277 8.80 -0.92 -14.59
C ASN A 277 9.96 0.11 -14.58
N GLY A 278 10.63 0.25 -13.43
CA GLY A 278 11.75 1.17 -13.23
C GLY A 278 11.35 2.64 -13.08
N GLU A 279 10.05 2.91 -12.95
CA GLU A 279 9.51 4.23 -12.73
C GLU A 279 8.80 4.32 -11.39
N TRP A 280 8.99 5.43 -10.71
CA TRP A 280 8.19 5.77 -9.55
C TRP A 280 6.77 6.15 -9.94
N GLY A 281 5.80 5.73 -9.13
CA GLY A 281 4.39 6.04 -9.23
C GLY A 281 3.83 6.68 -7.96
N THR A 282 2.63 7.24 -8.06
CA THR A 282 1.90 7.90 -6.97
C THR A 282 0.49 7.32 -6.82
N LEU A 283 0.36 5.99 -6.82
CA LEU A 283 -0.95 5.35 -6.78
C LEU A 283 -1.68 5.62 -5.46
N ILE A 284 -0.92 5.71 -4.36
CA ILE A 284 -1.43 6.13 -3.06
C ILE A 284 -1.47 7.66 -3.01
N GLN A 285 -2.64 8.23 -2.74
CA GLN A 285 -2.83 9.68 -2.74
C GLN A 285 -3.68 10.15 -1.55
N MET A 286 -3.55 11.43 -1.22
CA MET A 286 -4.43 12.13 -0.29
C MET A 286 -4.82 13.47 -0.89
N LEU A 287 -6.12 13.75 -0.91
CA LEU A 287 -6.71 14.96 -1.46
C LEU A 287 -7.60 15.61 -0.39
N VAL A 288 -7.65 16.93 -0.38
CA VAL A 288 -8.32 17.72 0.66
C VAL A 288 -9.22 18.78 0.04
N THR A 289 -10.37 19.02 0.66
CA THR A 289 -11.26 20.13 0.30
C THR A 289 -10.75 21.46 0.84
N ARG A 290 -11.38 22.55 0.39
CA ARG A 290 -11.09 23.90 0.88
C ARG A 290 -11.39 24.16 2.35
N GLY A 291 -12.30 23.38 2.96
CA GLY A 291 -12.63 23.50 4.39
C GLY A 291 -11.38 23.32 5.25
N LEU A 292 -10.53 22.37 4.82
CA LEU A 292 -9.29 21.99 5.50
C LEU A 292 -8.15 23.03 5.41
N ALA A 293 -8.46 24.29 5.13
CA ALA A 293 -7.47 25.38 5.19
C ALA A 293 -8.13 26.75 5.47
N ASP A 294 -9.31 26.78 6.09
CA ASP A 294 -10.03 28.02 6.36
C ASP A 294 -9.89 28.53 7.81
N GLY A 295 -9.13 27.81 8.65
CA GLY A 295 -8.89 28.18 10.04
C GLY A 295 -9.96 27.66 11.00
N LYS A 296 -10.97 26.93 10.51
CA LYS A 296 -12.09 26.39 11.30
C LYS A 296 -12.11 24.88 11.19
N GLY A 297 -12.71 24.22 12.18
CA GLY A 297 -12.88 22.77 12.13
C GLY A 297 -11.54 22.05 12.21
N VAL A 298 -11.11 21.44 11.11
CA VAL A 298 -9.79 20.79 10.98
C VAL A 298 -9.03 21.44 9.83
N ASP A 299 -7.76 21.81 10.02
CA ASP A 299 -6.91 22.32 8.94
C ASP A 299 -5.78 21.34 8.60
N TYR A 300 -5.46 21.22 7.31
CA TYR A 300 -4.20 20.64 6.85
C TYR A 300 -3.03 21.52 7.27
N VAL A 301 -1.97 20.89 7.79
CA VAL A 301 -0.69 21.57 8.08
C VAL A 301 0.18 21.52 6.82
N PRO A 302 0.43 22.65 6.13
CA PRO A 302 1.16 22.64 4.87
C PRO A 302 2.60 22.16 5.01
N GLY A 303 3.10 21.49 3.97
CA GLY A 303 4.41 20.85 3.93
C GLY A 303 4.52 19.56 4.75
N SER A 304 3.45 19.11 5.41
CA SER A 304 3.49 17.90 6.25
C SER A 304 3.31 16.61 5.47
N PHE A 305 2.74 16.66 4.26
CA PHE A 305 2.50 15.49 3.42
C PHE A 305 3.82 14.84 2.94
N ARG A 306 3.96 13.54 3.18
CA ARG A 306 5.14 12.75 2.79
C ARG A 306 4.82 11.25 2.72
N GLN A 307 5.74 10.48 2.14
CA GLN A 307 5.76 9.03 2.33
C GLN A 307 6.19 8.67 3.75
N LEU A 308 5.61 7.60 4.29
CA LEU A 308 6.06 6.98 5.52
C LEU A 308 7.00 5.82 5.21
N ARG A 309 8.31 6.07 5.35
CA ARG A 309 9.38 5.08 5.13
C ARG A 309 10.07 4.75 6.44
N VAL A 310 10.16 3.47 6.73
CA VAL A 310 10.90 2.88 7.85
C VAL A 310 11.95 1.93 7.25
N PRO A 311 13.21 2.37 7.11
CA PRO A 311 14.28 1.57 6.53
C PRO A 311 14.43 0.22 7.24
N GLY A 312 14.55 -0.86 6.47
CA GLY A 312 14.66 -2.22 7.00
C GLY A 312 13.33 -2.85 7.45
N VAL A 313 12.22 -2.11 7.35
CA VAL A 313 10.86 -2.61 7.65
C VAL A 313 10.00 -2.59 6.39
N ASN A 314 9.71 -1.41 5.84
CA ASN A 314 8.91 -1.27 4.62
C ASN A 314 9.70 -0.69 3.44
N SER A 315 10.97 -0.31 3.64
CA SER A 315 11.85 0.23 2.60
C SER A 315 13.19 -0.51 2.60
N ARG A 316 13.78 -0.71 1.42
CA ARG A 316 15.05 -1.42 1.25
C ARG A 316 16.09 -0.63 0.46
N ASP A 317 17.32 -0.61 0.98
CA ASP A 317 18.50 -0.12 0.31
C ASP A 317 18.89 -0.99 -0.91
N PRO A 318 19.65 -0.44 -1.88
CA PRO A 318 20.20 0.91 -1.94
C PRO A 318 19.27 1.97 -2.57
N LEU A 319 18.16 1.56 -3.18
CA LEU A 319 17.28 2.46 -3.94
C LEU A 319 16.08 2.97 -3.13
N GLY A 320 15.91 2.48 -1.90
CA GLY A 320 14.82 2.89 -1.03
C GLY A 320 13.44 2.46 -1.54
N LEU A 321 13.36 1.37 -2.31
CA LEU A 321 12.11 0.84 -2.86
C LEU A 321 11.18 0.29 -1.76
N PRO A 322 9.84 0.27 -1.99
CA PRO A 322 8.92 -0.46 -1.14
C PRO A 322 9.34 -1.93 -1.02
N TRP A 323 9.35 -2.43 0.20
CA TRP A 323 9.68 -3.82 0.45
C TRP A 323 8.42 -4.68 0.33
N ARG A 324 8.20 -5.19 -0.89
CA ARG A 324 7.06 -6.06 -1.23
C ARG A 324 6.95 -7.26 -0.30
N TRP A 325 5.71 -7.63 0.04
CA TRP A 325 5.45 -8.84 0.82
C TRP A 325 5.84 -10.11 0.05
N THR A 326 6.43 -11.08 0.76
CA THR A 326 6.62 -12.44 0.26
C THR A 326 6.03 -13.46 1.20
N ASN A 327 5.42 -14.51 0.65
CA ASN A 327 4.98 -15.69 1.39
C ASN A 327 6.08 -16.76 1.52
N TYR A 328 7.32 -16.51 1.07
CA TYR A 328 8.39 -17.49 1.21
C TYR A 328 8.74 -17.73 2.69
N GLY A 329 8.78 -18.99 3.12
CA GLY A 329 9.10 -19.36 4.49
C GLY A 329 8.19 -18.66 5.52
N PRO A 330 8.74 -17.96 6.53
CA PRO A 330 7.93 -17.26 7.54
C PRO A 330 7.25 -15.97 7.00
N GLY A 331 7.50 -15.61 5.75
CA GLY A 331 7.09 -14.35 5.15
C GLY A 331 7.93 -13.16 5.59
N TRP A 332 8.03 -12.15 4.72
CA TRP A 332 8.78 -10.93 4.97
C TRP A 332 8.31 -9.76 4.09
N GLY A 333 8.71 -8.55 4.44
CA GLY A 333 8.33 -7.31 3.76
C GLY A 333 7.08 -6.69 4.39
N ALA A 334 6.55 -5.66 3.73
CA ALA A 334 5.39 -4.91 4.20
C ALA A 334 4.32 -4.76 3.11
N SER A 335 4.70 -4.18 1.97
CA SER A 335 3.82 -3.87 0.84
C SER A 335 4.67 -3.37 -0.32
N ASP A 336 4.19 -3.57 -1.54
CA ASP A 336 4.69 -2.90 -2.75
C ASP A 336 4.36 -1.40 -2.82
N HIS A 337 3.63 -0.86 -1.85
CA HIS A 337 3.38 0.57 -1.70
C HIS A 337 3.87 1.11 -0.35
N PHE A 338 4.40 2.34 -0.37
CA PHE A 338 4.56 3.15 0.83
C PHE A 338 3.24 3.78 1.24
N PRO A 339 2.90 3.76 2.55
CA PRO A 339 1.86 4.64 3.07
C PRO A 339 2.26 6.10 2.86
N VAL A 340 1.26 6.98 2.74
CA VAL A 340 1.44 8.44 2.79
C VAL A 340 0.86 8.99 4.09
N LEU A 341 1.44 10.06 4.59
CA LEU A 341 1.10 10.68 5.86
C LEU A 341 0.98 12.19 5.67
N ALA A 342 -0.07 12.79 6.23
CA ALA A 342 -0.23 14.23 6.41
C ALA A 342 -0.55 14.54 7.88
N THR A 343 -0.25 15.75 8.31
CA THR A 343 -0.63 16.28 9.63
C THR A 343 -1.76 17.28 9.47
N PHE A 344 -2.70 17.21 10.40
CA PHE A 344 -3.83 18.12 10.50
C PHE A 344 -3.88 18.69 11.92
N ARG A 345 -4.50 19.85 12.09
CA ARG A 345 -4.74 20.49 13.39
C ARG A 345 -6.21 20.80 13.57
N VAL A 346 -6.65 21.00 14.80
CA VAL A 346 -8.00 21.51 15.08
C VAL A 346 -7.95 23.04 14.98
N GLY A 347 -8.89 23.62 14.23
CA GLY A 347 -9.02 25.06 14.06
C GLY A 347 -9.20 25.78 15.40
N GLY A 348 -8.58 26.95 15.53
CA GLY A 348 -8.51 27.71 16.79
C GLY A 348 -7.25 27.42 17.63
N GLU A 349 -6.48 26.38 17.32
CA GLU A 349 -5.09 26.27 17.77
C GLU A 349 -4.23 27.31 17.05
N ALA A 350 -3.40 28.05 17.79
CA ALA A 350 -2.56 29.11 17.22
C ALA A 350 -1.68 28.52 16.10
N SER A 351 -1.80 29.05 14.88
CA SER A 351 -0.83 28.75 13.84
C SER A 351 0.54 29.21 14.32
N SER A 352 1.55 28.36 14.15
CA SER A 352 2.90 28.80 14.41
C SER A 352 3.22 29.94 13.44
N SER A 353 3.64 31.09 13.97
CA SER A 353 3.96 32.26 13.16
C SER A 353 5.02 31.88 12.12
N GLY A 354 4.64 31.83 10.83
CA GLY A 354 5.53 31.45 9.73
C GLY A 354 5.15 30.18 8.95
N GLU A 355 3.98 29.57 9.20
CA GLU A 355 3.53 28.43 8.38
C GLU A 355 3.39 28.80 6.89
N ALA A 356 4.04 27.99 6.04
CA ALA A 356 3.98 28.14 4.60
C ALA A 356 2.56 27.84 4.10
N LEU A 357 2.13 28.50 3.02
CA LEU A 357 0.95 28.07 2.29
C LEU A 357 1.25 26.73 1.57
N PRO A 358 0.23 25.89 1.29
CA PRO A 358 0.40 24.76 0.38
C PRO A 358 1.05 25.22 -0.92
N LYS A 359 1.99 24.43 -1.45
CA LYS A 359 2.72 24.85 -2.66
C LYS A 359 1.85 24.74 -3.90
N THR A 360 1.92 25.74 -4.77
CA THR A 360 1.43 25.61 -6.15
C THR A 360 2.53 25.01 -7.00
N SER A 361 2.22 23.96 -7.76
CA SER A 361 3.16 23.39 -8.72
C SER A 361 2.47 22.75 -9.92
N LEU A 362 3.15 22.76 -11.07
CA LEU A 362 2.63 22.16 -12.29
C LEU A 362 2.78 20.63 -12.28
N PRO A 363 1.82 19.90 -12.86
CA PRO A 363 1.96 18.47 -13.05
C PRO A 363 3.10 18.18 -14.04
N GLN A 364 3.98 17.25 -13.68
CA GLN A 364 5.08 16.86 -14.57
C GLN A 364 4.58 15.90 -15.65
N LYS A 365 5.28 15.84 -16.78
CA LYS A 365 5.01 14.86 -17.84
C LYS A 365 5.86 13.61 -17.68
N GLU A 366 7.16 13.81 -17.47
CA GLU A 366 8.13 12.73 -17.39
C GLU A 366 8.02 11.98 -16.06
N ALA A 367 8.15 10.66 -16.12
CA ALA A 367 8.20 9.83 -14.93
C ALA A 367 9.55 9.96 -14.23
N VAL A 368 9.54 9.95 -12.89
CA VAL A 368 10.78 9.86 -12.11
C VAL A 368 11.31 8.44 -12.19
N LYS A 369 12.53 8.26 -12.70
CA LYS A 369 13.18 6.95 -12.77
C LYS A 369 13.69 6.52 -11.40
N VAL A 370 13.67 5.23 -11.15
CA VAL A 370 14.16 4.62 -9.90
C VAL A 370 15.69 4.70 -9.78
N GLY A 371 16.41 4.62 -10.91
CA GLY A 371 17.87 4.68 -10.94
C GLY A 371 18.56 3.32 -10.81
N PHE A 372 18.00 2.25 -11.39
CA PHE A 372 18.64 0.92 -11.40
C PHE A 372 20.04 0.92 -12.02
N ASP A 373 20.28 1.81 -12.99
CA ASP A 373 21.56 2.04 -13.65
C ASP A 373 22.64 2.63 -12.72
N GLN A 374 22.22 3.20 -11.58
CA GLN A 374 23.09 3.90 -10.63
C GLN A 374 23.55 3.02 -9.45
N ILE A 375 23.19 1.73 -9.43
CA ILE A 375 23.60 0.83 -8.34
C ILE A 375 25.13 0.64 -8.33
N ASP A 376 25.72 0.94 -7.17
CA ASP A 376 27.13 0.67 -6.90
C ASP A 376 27.37 -0.84 -6.66
N ARG A 377 27.82 -1.49 -7.72
CA ARG A 377 28.12 -2.93 -7.72
C ARG A 377 29.17 -3.37 -6.72
N SER A 378 30.09 -2.47 -6.34
CA SER A 378 31.17 -2.81 -5.42
C SER A 378 30.66 -3.06 -3.99
N LYS A 379 29.46 -2.58 -3.68
CA LYS A 379 28.79 -2.74 -2.38
C LYS A 379 27.86 -3.95 -2.33
N LEU A 380 27.62 -4.63 -3.45
CA LEU A 380 26.73 -5.78 -3.50
C LEU A 380 27.42 -7.04 -2.98
N ARG A 381 26.69 -7.82 -2.18
CA ARG A 381 27.15 -9.13 -1.72
C ARG A 381 27.13 -10.13 -2.87
N SER A 382 28.00 -11.14 -2.81
CA SER A 382 27.90 -12.30 -3.71
C SER A 382 26.63 -13.08 -3.42
N ALA A 383 25.94 -13.57 -4.46
CA ALA A 383 24.81 -14.49 -4.33
C ALA A 383 25.18 -15.82 -3.64
N SER A 384 26.47 -16.17 -3.57
CA SER A 384 26.97 -17.35 -2.86
C SER A 384 26.56 -17.43 -1.38
N VAL A 385 26.30 -16.27 -0.75
CA VAL A 385 25.81 -16.22 0.64
C VAL A 385 24.43 -16.86 0.81
N LEU A 386 23.69 -17.10 -0.29
CA LEU A 386 22.36 -17.71 -0.30
C LEU A 386 22.36 -19.23 -0.39
N LYS A 387 23.54 -19.85 -0.56
CA LYS A 387 23.68 -21.30 -0.73
C LYS A 387 23.13 -22.06 0.47
N ASP A 388 23.60 -21.70 1.65
CA ASP A 388 23.28 -22.33 2.93
C ASP A 388 22.29 -21.51 3.78
N ALA A 389 21.69 -20.47 3.17
CA ALA A 389 20.72 -19.62 3.84
C ALA A 389 19.43 -20.39 4.19
N SER A 390 18.98 -20.21 5.43
CA SER A 390 17.69 -20.68 5.92
C SER A 390 16.51 -20.04 5.17
N SER A 391 15.31 -20.60 5.34
CA SER A 391 14.09 -20.05 4.75
C SER A 391 13.79 -18.62 5.24
N GLU A 392 14.10 -18.31 6.49
CA GLU A 392 13.96 -16.95 7.04
C GLU A 392 14.97 -15.98 6.42
N GLU A 393 16.24 -16.38 6.29
CA GLU A 393 17.27 -15.55 5.65
C GLU A 393 16.93 -15.27 4.18
N LEU A 394 16.39 -16.25 3.46
CA LEU A 394 15.92 -16.09 2.08
C LEU A 394 14.69 -15.18 2.00
N ALA A 395 13.72 -15.32 2.92
CA ALA A 395 12.56 -14.44 2.98
C ALA A 395 12.99 -12.98 3.20
N LYS A 396 13.92 -12.75 4.14
CA LYS A 396 14.51 -11.43 4.40
C LYS A 396 15.41 -10.94 3.26
N ALA A 397 15.98 -11.82 2.44
CA ALA A 397 16.75 -11.43 1.26
C ALA A 397 15.86 -11.10 0.05
N MET A 398 14.55 -11.35 0.09
CA MET A 398 13.65 -11.11 -1.04
C MET A 398 13.61 -9.63 -1.43
N GLY A 399 13.88 -9.33 -2.71
CA GLY A 399 14.04 -7.98 -3.25
C GLY A 399 15.46 -7.39 -3.10
N GLU A 400 16.43 -8.12 -2.52
CA GLU A 400 17.82 -7.66 -2.46
C GLU A 400 18.55 -7.85 -3.78
N TYR A 401 19.50 -6.96 -4.06
CA TYR A 401 20.40 -7.07 -5.20
C TYR A 401 21.70 -7.77 -4.82
N PHE A 402 22.08 -8.76 -5.62
CA PHE A 402 23.32 -9.52 -5.45
C PHE A 402 24.20 -9.39 -6.69
N MET A 403 25.51 -9.48 -6.49
CA MET A 403 26.42 -9.88 -7.55
C MET A 403 26.23 -11.39 -7.78
N VAL A 404 25.65 -11.77 -8.90
CA VAL A 404 25.38 -13.16 -9.28
C VAL A 404 26.48 -13.62 -10.22
N GLU A 405 27.12 -14.73 -9.88
CA GLU A 405 28.08 -15.44 -10.72
C GLU A 405 27.68 -16.91 -10.75
N GLY A 406 27.50 -17.47 -11.94
CA GLY A 406 26.98 -18.83 -12.07
C GLY A 406 26.92 -19.33 -13.50
N THR A 407 26.39 -20.54 -13.66
CA THR A 407 26.34 -21.25 -14.94
C THR A 407 24.93 -21.24 -15.51
N LEU A 408 24.74 -20.80 -16.76
CA LEU A 408 23.44 -20.94 -17.43
C LEU A 408 23.08 -22.42 -17.62
N SER A 409 22.18 -22.93 -16.77
CA SER A 409 21.85 -24.35 -16.69
C SER A 409 20.73 -24.74 -17.65
N LYS A 410 19.81 -23.82 -17.94
CA LYS A 410 18.75 -23.98 -18.96
C LYS A 410 18.44 -22.66 -19.68
N ILE A 411 18.03 -22.75 -20.94
CA ILE A 411 17.67 -21.59 -21.78
C ILE A 411 16.15 -21.45 -21.95
N ARG A 412 15.39 -22.55 -21.86
CA ARG A 412 13.92 -22.56 -21.95
C ARG A 412 13.34 -23.60 -20.98
N PRO A 413 12.82 -23.21 -19.81
CA PRO A 413 12.89 -21.85 -19.22
C PRO A 413 14.33 -21.43 -18.92
N LEU A 414 14.59 -20.13 -18.78
CA LEU A 414 15.91 -19.67 -18.36
C LEU A 414 16.14 -20.01 -16.89
N GLU A 415 17.24 -20.70 -16.63
CA GLU A 415 17.71 -21.02 -15.29
C GLU A 415 19.23 -20.82 -15.21
N ILE A 416 19.69 -20.41 -14.03
CA ILE A 416 21.10 -20.29 -13.67
C ILE A 416 21.37 -21.16 -12.45
N ASP A 417 22.48 -21.88 -12.46
CA ASP A 417 23.03 -22.56 -11.29
C ASP A 417 24.05 -21.65 -10.61
N VAL A 418 23.82 -21.37 -9.32
CA VAL A 418 24.72 -20.58 -8.46
C VAL A 418 25.12 -21.49 -7.31
N ASP A 419 26.40 -21.86 -7.26
CA ASP A 419 26.98 -22.75 -6.24
C ASP A 419 26.23 -24.09 -6.05
N GLY A 420 25.73 -24.68 -7.14
CA GLY A 420 25.00 -25.95 -7.14
C GLY A 420 23.50 -25.81 -6.83
N LYS A 421 22.98 -24.58 -6.72
CA LYS A 421 21.57 -24.29 -6.48
C LYS A 421 20.94 -23.64 -7.72
N PRO A 422 19.84 -24.20 -8.26
CA PRO A 422 19.18 -23.62 -9.42
C PRO A 422 18.27 -22.46 -9.05
N TYR A 423 18.32 -21.39 -9.83
CA TYR A 423 17.43 -20.23 -9.79
C TYR A 423 16.80 -20.02 -11.16
N SER A 424 15.52 -19.67 -11.21
CA SER A 424 14.94 -19.13 -12.45
C SER A 424 15.61 -17.78 -12.76
N LEU A 425 15.75 -17.44 -14.04
CA LEU A 425 16.33 -16.17 -14.46
C LEU A 425 15.34 -15.39 -15.33
N HIS A 426 15.08 -14.13 -14.97
CA HIS A 426 14.09 -13.29 -15.63
C HIS A 426 14.58 -11.86 -15.91
N SER A 427 13.93 -11.21 -16.87
CA SER A 427 14.02 -9.78 -17.15
C SER A 427 12.68 -9.33 -17.72
N TYR A 428 12.20 -8.17 -17.25
CA TYR A 428 11.01 -7.51 -17.80
C TYR A 428 11.32 -6.83 -19.14
N ASP A 429 12.58 -6.44 -19.38
CA ASP A 429 13.03 -5.99 -20.68
C ASP A 429 13.15 -7.19 -21.63
N LYS A 430 12.36 -7.15 -22.71
CA LYS A 430 12.31 -8.20 -23.73
C LYS A 430 13.63 -8.37 -24.47
N ASN A 431 14.28 -7.27 -24.83
CA ASN A 431 15.55 -7.30 -25.58
C ASN A 431 16.65 -7.91 -24.70
N LEU A 432 16.70 -7.53 -23.42
CA LEU A 432 17.62 -8.12 -22.46
C LEU A 432 17.36 -9.62 -22.29
N LYS A 433 16.08 -10.02 -22.15
CA LYS A 433 15.71 -11.43 -22.04
C LYS A 433 16.13 -12.24 -23.28
N ASP A 434 15.93 -11.67 -24.47
CA ASP A 434 16.31 -12.32 -25.73
C ASP A 434 17.83 -12.36 -25.90
N ALA A 435 18.57 -11.35 -25.46
CA ALA A 435 20.03 -11.35 -25.44
C ALA A 435 20.61 -12.46 -24.55
N ILE A 436 20.07 -12.66 -23.33
CA ILE A 436 20.51 -13.75 -22.44
C ILE A 436 20.23 -15.12 -23.08
N ARG A 437 19.11 -15.28 -23.79
CA ARG A 437 18.73 -16.55 -24.43
C ARG A 437 19.64 -16.97 -25.59
N VAL A 438 20.39 -16.03 -26.17
CA VAL A 438 21.37 -16.33 -27.23
C VAL A 438 22.68 -16.86 -26.64
N MET A 439 22.94 -16.65 -25.35
CA MET A 439 24.11 -17.22 -24.67
C MET A 439 24.04 -18.76 -24.67
N ALA A 440 25.20 -19.41 -24.86
CA ALA A 440 25.26 -20.86 -24.88
C ALA A 440 24.93 -21.45 -23.48
N LYS A 441 24.16 -22.53 -23.44
CA LYS A 441 24.00 -23.34 -22.21
C LYS A 441 25.38 -23.76 -21.72
N GLY A 442 25.62 -23.67 -20.40
CA GLY A 442 26.91 -23.95 -19.79
C GLY A 442 27.86 -22.76 -19.73
N SER A 443 27.50 -21.61 -20.33
CA SER A 443 28.27 -20.37 -20.19
C SER A 443 28.29 -19.91 -18.73
N GLN A 444 29.47 -19.49 -18.26
CA GLN A 444 29.59 -18.70 -17.04
C GLN A 444 29.09 -17.29 -17.31
N VAL A 445 28.28 -16.76 -16.41
CA VAL A 445 27.74 -15.40 -16.51
C VAL A 445 27.90 -14.68 -15.19
N LYS A 446 28.09 -13.36 -15.27
CA LYS A 446 28.19 -12.47 -14.11
C LYS A 446 27.34 -11.23 -14.33
N PHE A 447 26.44 -10.96 -13.40
CA PHE A 447 25.50 -9.84 -13.49
C PHE A 447 25.02 -9.38 -12.11
N VAL A 448 24.35 -8.24 -12.05
CA VAL A 448 23.56 -7.85 -10.88
C VAL A 448 22.18 -8.47 -11.00
N GLY A 449 21.70 -9.17 -9.96
CA GLY A 449 20.38 -9.79 -9.95
C GLY A 449 19.62 -9.47 -8.67
N GLU A 450 18.34 -9.14 -8.81
CA GLU A 450 17.40 -9.04 -7.69
C GLU A 450 16.87 -10.42 -7.33
N LEU A 451 17.03 -10.84 -6.07
CA LEU A 451 16.43 -12.08 -5.59
C LEU A 451 14.91 -11.91 -5.51
N GLY A 452 14.17 -12.80 -6.17
CA GLY A 452 12.72 -12.79 -6.19
C GLY A 452 12.11 -14.18 -6.07
N LEU A 453 10.78 -14.21 -6.04
CA LEU A 453 9.98 -15.44 -6.06
C LEU A 453 8.98 -15.38 -7.22
N TYR A 454 8.86 -16.45 -7.99
CA TYR A 454 7.83 -16.59 -9.00
C TYR A 454 7.22 -17.98 -8.95
N LYS A 455 5.91 -18.06 -8.68
CA LYS A 455 5.17 -19.34 -8.55
C LYS A 455 5.89 -20.33 -7.63
N GLY A 456 6.30 -19.85 -6.45
CA GLY A 456 7.01 -20.63 -5.43
C GLY A 456 8.48 -20.95 -5.73
N LYS A 457 9.02 -20.54 -6.89
CA LYS A 457 10.44 -20.77 -7.25
C LYS A 457 11.27 -19.52 -7.04
N LEU A 458 12.43 -19.71 -6.41
CA LEU A 458 13.44 -18.65 -6.31
C LEU A 458 13.94 -18.27 -7.71
N GLN A 459 14.11 -16.97 -7.92
CA GLN A 459 14.60 -16.41 -9.17
C GLN A 459 15.56 -15.27 -8.93
N PHE A 460 16.40 -14.99 -9.94
CA PHE A 460 17.03 -13.70 -10.10
C PHE A 460 16.36 -12.92 -11.22
N VAL A 461 16.04 -11.65 -10.96
CA VAL A 461 15.50 -10.72 -11.94
C VAL A 461 16.57 -9.69 -12.29
N ILE A 462 16.85 -9.53 -13.57
CA ILE A 462 17.71 -8.47 -14.08
C ILE A 462 16.80 -7.30 -14.46
N ARG A 463 16.87 -6.19 -13.71
CA ARG A 463 15.96 -5.06 -13.84
C ARG A 463 16.36 -4.06 -14.91
N ASP A 464 17.65 -3.98 -15.23
CA ASP A 464 18.19 -2.98 -16.14
C ASP A 464 19.27 -3.58 -17.06
N PRO A 465 19.34 -3.20 -18.35
CA PRO A 465 20.36 -3.70 -19.27
C PRO A 465 21.79 -3.47 -18.81
N SER A 466 22.05 -2.38 -18.07
CA SER A 466 23.38 -2.11 -17.55
C SER A 466 23.88 -3.26 -16.68
N TRP A 467 23.00 -3.98 -15.96
CA TRP A 467 23.35 -5.00 -14.97
C TRP A 467 24.11 -6.21 -15.53
N ILE A 468 24.06 -6.42 -16.85
CA ILE A 468 24.88 -7.41 -17.56
C ILE A 468 26.11 -6.70 -18.15
N LYS A 469 27.30 -7.28 -17.95
CA LYS A 469 28.53 -6.82 -18.62
C LYS A 469 28.91 -7.76 -19.76
#